data_AF-F5YMX5-F1
#
_entry.id   AF-F5YMX5-F1
#
_cell.length_a   1.000
_cell.length_b   1.000
_cell.length_c   1.000
_cell.angle_alpha   90.00
_cell.angle_beta   90.00
_cell.angle_gamma   90.00
#
_symmetry.space_group_name_H-M   'P 1'
#
loop_
_entity.id
_entity.type
_entity.pdbx_description
1 polymer ?
#
loop_
_entity_poly.entity_id
_entity_poly.type
_entity_poly.pdbx_seq_one_letter_code
_entity_poly.pdbx_strand_id
1 'polypeptide(L)'
;MGYEIRFLDSALEDVDSIIVYLSQFYPSTPQKFLDALERCTVNLKNNPVMYALYPDNPAFRRVVLSDYLVFYKVDEEKSLVEIYRILHGSRNLSQNIPEQGSQ
;
A
#
# COMPACT_ATOMS: atom_id res chain seq x y z
N MET A 1 21.51 -4.21 -3.72
CA MET A 1 20.45 -5.21 -4.00
C MET A 1 19.20 -4.70 -3.35
N GLY A 2 18.12 -4.50 -4.12
CA GLY A 2 16.85 -3.97 -3.60
C GLY A 2 15.76 -5.01 -3.76
N TYR A 3 14.69 -4.86 -2.98
CA TYR A 3 13.54 -5.75 -3.03
C TYR A 3 12.72 -5.55 -4.31
N GLU A 4 12.18 -6.62 -4.85
CA GLU A 4 11.17 -6.55 -5.90
C GLU A 4 9.84 -6.07 -5.31
N ILE A 5 9.10 -5.23 -6.04
CA ILE A 5 7.79 -4.75 -5.60
C ILE A 5 6.72 -5.41 -6.47
N ARG A 6 5.75 -6.07 -5.83
CA ARG A 6 4.60 -6.70 -6.48
C ARG A 6 3.31 -6.14 -5.90
N PHE A 7 2.38 -5.79 -6.78
CA PHE A 7 1.02 -5.43 -6.38
C PHE A 7 0.10 -6.63 -6.55
N LEU A 8 -0.76 -6.87 -5.57
CA LEU A 8 -1.89 -7.78 -5.73
C LEU A 8 -2.99 -7.10 -6.55
N ASP A 9 -3.85 -7.89 -7.18
CA ASP A 9 -4.99 -7.38 -7.97
C ASP A 9 -5.86 -6.41 -7.17
N SER A 10 -6.15 -6.74 -5.90
CA SER A 10 -6.91 -5.84 -5.01
C SER A 10 -6.23 -4.50 -4.76
N ALA A 11 -4.89 -4.46 -4.71
CA ALA A 11 -4.16 -3.20 -4.57
C ALA A 11 -4.23 -2.37 -5.86
N LEU A 12 -4.22 -3.02 -7.02
CA LEU A 12 -4.40 -2.33 -8.31
C LEU A 12 -5.80 -1.76 -8.45
N GLU A 13 -6.83 -2.51 -8.03
CA GLU A 13 -8.22 -2.02 -7.96
C GLU A 13 -8.36 -0.84 -7.01
N ASP A 14 -7.72 -0.90 -5.83
CA ASP A 14 -7.70 0.22 -4.88
C ASP A 14 -7.07 1.48 -5.54
N VAL A 15 -5.95 1.33 -6.26
CA VAL A 15 -5.29 2.44 -6.99
C VAL A 15 -6.22 3.04 -8.04
N ASP A 16 -6.85 2.22 -8.88
CA ASP A 16 -7.76 2.68 -9.92
C ASP A 16 -8.94 3.45 -9.32
N SER A 17 -9.58 2.88 -8.30
CA SER A 17 -10.68 3.51 -7.59
C SER A 17 -10.28 4.86 -6.96
N ILE A 18 -9.10 4.93 -6.37
CA ILE A 18 -8.54 6.17 -5.81
C ILE A 18 -8.32 7.22 -6.91
N ILE A 19 -7.73 6.84 -8.04
CA ILE A 19 -7.46 7.75 -9.16
C ILE A 19 -8.77 8.29 -9.73
N VAL A 20 -9.78 7.43 -9.93
CA VAL A 20 -11.11 7.83 -10.43
C VAL A 20 -11.76 8.81 -9.46
N TYR A 21 -11.76 8.49 -8.16
CA TYR A 21 -12.31 9.37 -7.13
C TYR A 21 -11.59 10.73 -7.09
N LEU A 22 -10.26 10.72 -7.03
CA LEU A 22 -9.47 11.96 -7.01
C LEU A 22 -9.66 12.77 -8.29
N SER A 23 -9.79 12.13 -9.45
CA SER A 23 -9.99 12.83 -10.72
C SER A 23 -11.35 13.53 -10.77
N GLN A 24 -12.38 12.91 -10.18
CA GLN A 24 -13.74 13.45 -10.16
C GLN A 24 -13.90 14.64 -9.21
N PHE A 25 -13.28 14.58 -8.02
CA PHE A 25 -13.50 15.58 -6.96
C PHE A 25 -12.31 16.54 -6.77
N TYR A 26 -11.09 16.12 -7.14
CA TYR A 26 -9.83 16.84 -6.88
C TYR A 26 -8.82 16.69 -8.03
N PRO A 27 -9.09 17.20 -9.24
CA PRO A 27 -8.38 16.85 -10.48
C PRO A 27 -6.86 17.11 -10.48
N SER A 28 -6.33 17.90 -9.54
CA SER A 28 -4.88 18.15 -9.39
C SER A 28 -4.16 17.18 -8.44
N THR A 29 -4.88 16.23 -7.83
CA THR A 29 -4.37 15.30 -6.81
C THR A 29 -4.00 13.89 -7.33
N PRO A 30 -4.59 13.34 -8.41
CA PRO A 30 -4.23 12.01 -8.91
C PRO A 30 -2.74 11.86 -9.22
N GLN A 31 -2.15 12.85 -9.90
CA GLN A 31 -0.72 12.87 -10.19
C GLN A 31 0.11 12.87 -8.90
N LYS A 32 -0.23 13.73 -7.93
CA LYS A 32 0.46 13.77 -6.63
C LYS A 32 0.39 12.45 -5.88
N PHE A 33 -0.73 11.74 -5.97
CA PHE A 33 -0.91 10.42 -5.38
C PHE A 33 0.02 9.40 -6.06
N LEU A 34 0.06 9.37 -7.39
CA LEU A 34 0.95 8.50 -8.15
C LEU A 34 2.44 8.77 -7.86
N ASP A 35 2.86 10.04 -7.84
CA ASP A 35 4.21 10.45 -7.45
C ASP A 35 4.57 10.01 -6.02
N ALA A 36 3.61 10.11 -5.09
CA ALA A 36 3.82 9.65 -3.73
C ALA A 36 3.91 8.12 -3.65
N LEU A 37 3.12 7.40 -4.45
CA LEU A 37 3.13 5.94 -4.51
C LEU A 37 4.45 5.43 -5.10
N GLU A 38 4.95 6.06 -6.16
CA GLU A 38 6.25 5.73 -6.75
C GLU A 38 7.40 5.97 -5.75
N ARG A 39 7.39 7.10 -5.04
CA ARG A 39 8.40 7.34 -3.98
C ARG A 39 8.30 6.30 -2.86
N CYS A 40 7.10 5.88 -2.51
CA CYS A 40 6.88 4.82 -1.54
C CYS A 40 7.51 3.49 -2.01
N THR A 41 7.27 3.07 -3.25
CA THR A 41 7.83 1.82 -3.79
C THR A 41 9.36 1.87 -3.87
N VAL A 42 9.95 3.02 -4.20
CA VAL A 42 11.41 3.21 -4.16
C VAL A 42 11.96 3.06 -2.74
N ASN A 43 11.29 3.61 -1.72
CA ASN A 43 11.70 3.45 -0.33
C ASN A 43 11.58 1.99 0.12
N LEU A 44 10.46 1.33 -0.22
CA LEU A 44 10.22 -0.08 0.08
C LEU A 44 11.25 -0.99 -0.60
N LYS A 45 11.67 -0.65 -1.82
CA LYS A 45 12.73 -1.40 -2.53
C LYS A 45 14.06 -1.35 -1.81
N ASN A 46 14.37 -0.27 -1.09
CA ASN A 46 15.64 -0.11 -0.40
C ASN A 46 15.59 -0.60 1.06
N ASN A 47 14.53 -0.28 1.80
CA ASN A 47 14.41 -0.59 3.23
C ASN A 47 12.96 -0.91 3.63
N PRO A 48 12.39 -2.06 3.22
CA PRO A 48 10.99 -2.36 3.46
C PRO A 48 10.66 -2.64 4.93
N VAL A 49 11.64 -3.01 5.75
CA VAL A 49 11.45 -3.27 7.19
C VAL A 49 11.45 -2.01 8.06
N MET A 50 11.66 -0.83 7.47
CA MET A 50 11.73 0.44 8.20
C MET A 50 10.38 0.92 8.74
N TYR A 51 9.27 0.50 8.14
CA TYR A 51 7.94 0.96 8.53
C TYR A 51 7.30 0.07 9.60
N ALA A 52 6.44 0.67 10.42
CA ALA A 52 5.82 0.01 11.55
C ALA A 52 4.92 -1.17 11.14
N LEU A 53 4.92 -2.20 11.98
CA LEU A 53 3.93 -3.27 11.91
C LEU A 53 2.54 -2.70 12.16
N TYR A 54 1.54 -3.29 11.52
CA TYR A 54 0.15 -2.96 11.78
C TYR A 54 -0.26 -3.57 13.13
N PRO A 55 -0.71 -2.76 14.11
CA PRO A 55 -0.94 -3.26 15.48
C PRO A 55 -1.99 -4.35 15.57
N ASP A 56 -3.08 -4.26 14.78
CA ASP A 56 -4.13 -5.28 14.77
C ASP A 56 -3.74 -6.58 14.06
N ASN A 57 -2.78 -6.52 13.12
CA ASN A 57 -2.27 -7.71 12.44
C ASN A 57 -0.77 -7.55 12.14
N PRO A 58 0.11 -8.04 13.03
CA PRO A 58 1.56 -7.89 12.89
C PRO A 58 2.15 -8.69 11.72
N ALA A 59 1.33 -9.48 11.00
CA ALA A 59 1.76 -10.07 9.73
C ALA A 59 1.94 -9.02 8.62
N PHE A 60 1.38 -7.81 8.79
CA PHE A 60 1.45 -6.74 7.79
C PHE A 60 2.21 -5.54 8.34
N ARG A 61 2.86 -4.82 7.42
CA ARG A 61 3.42 -3.49 7.66
C ARG A 61 2.55 -2.44 6.99
N ARG A 62 2.57 -1.23 7.53
CA ARG A 62 1.83 -0.10 6.95
C ARG A 62 2.73 1.10 6.67
N VAL A 63 2.51 1.74 5.52
CA VAL A 63 3.06 3.07 5.22
C VAL A 63 1.92 4.07 5.16
N VAL A 64 2.11 5.24 5.76
CA VAL A 64 1.17 6.36 5.63
C VAL A 64 1.62 7.21 4.43
N LEU A 65 0.73 7.37 3.46
CA LEU A 65 0.91 8.13 2.23
C LEU A 65 -0.20 9.18 2.16
N SER A 66 0.08 10.38 2.67
CA SER A 66 -0.93 11.43 2.87
C SER A 66 -2.15 10.91 3.64
N ASP A 67 -3.31 10.73 2.99
CA ASP A 67 -4.54 10.21 3.60
C ASP A 67 -4.75 8.71 3.34
N TYR A 68 -3.79 8.03 2.70
CA TYR A 68 -3.88 6.62 2.36
C TYR A 68 -2.89 5.79 3.18
N LEU A 69 -3.25 4.55 3.43
CA LEU A 69 -2.46 3.54 4.12
C LEU A 69 -2.16 2.42 3.13
N VAL A 70 -0.88 2.18 2.91
CA VAL A 70 -0.40 1.08 2.07
C VAL A 70 -0.06 -0.09 2.98
N PHE A 71 -0.77 -1.20 2.81
CA PHE A 71 -0.53 -2.44 3.55
C PHE A 71 0.30 -3.39 2.70
N TYR A 72 1.40 -3.88 3.26
CA TYR A 72 2.32 -4.75 2.54
C TYR A 72 2.96 -5.80 3.44
N LYS A 73 3.48 -6.87 2.81
CA LYS A 73 4.32 -7.89 3.43
C LYS A 73 5.71 -7.87 2.82
N VAL A 74 6.68 -8.34 3.60
CA VAL A 74 8.07 -8.46 3.18
C VAL A 74 8.45 -9.93 3.26
N ASP A 75 8.86 -10.50 2.13
CA ASP A 75 9.48 -11.81 2.02
C ASP A 75 10.99 -11.59 1.91
N GLU A 76 11.70 -11.75 3.03
CA GLU A 76 13.15 -11.52 3.10
C GLU A 76 13.95 -12.58 2.33
N GLU A 77 13.42 -13.80 2.24
CA GLU A 77 14.08 -14.91 1.51
C GLU A 77 14.08 -14.66 0.00
N LYS A 78 12.95 -14.17 -0.53
CA LYS A 78 12.81 -13.83 -1.95
C LYS A 78 13.22 -12.40 -2.27
N SER A 79 13.57 -11.60 -1.25
CA SER A 79 13.73 -10.14 -1.39
C SER A 79 12.54 -9.52 -2.13
N LEU A 80 11.32 -9.87 -1.73
CA LEU A 80 10.08 -9.45 -2.37
C LEU A 80 9.21 -8.65 -1.38
N VAL A 81 8.58 -7.60 -1.87
CA VAL A 81 7.59 -6.79 -1.15
C VAL A 81 6.28 -6.89 -1.90
N GLU A 82 5.25 -7.40 -1.21
CA GLU A 82 3.92 -7.57 -1.76
C GLU A 82 3.00 -6.51 -1.18
N ILE A 83 2.44 -5.65 -2.02
CA ILE A 83 1.43 -4.65 -1.65
C ILE A 83 0.06 -5.29 -1.77
N TYR A 84 -0.61 -5.43 -0.63
CA TYR A 84 -1.88 -6.14 -0.52
C TYR A 84 -3.07 -5.21 -0.75
N ARG A 85 -3.08 -4.03 -0.11
CA ARG A 85 -4.20 -3.07 -0.14
C ARG A 85 -3.71 -1.64 0.01
N ILE A 86 -4.44 -0.70 -0.58
CA ILE A 86 -4.24 0.74 -0.38
C ILE A 86 -5.56 1.36 0.06
N LEU A 87 -5.66 1.70 1.35
CA LEU A 87 -6.92 2.12 1.96
C LEU A 87 -6.87 3.56 2.43
N HIS A 88 -7.99 4.28 2.33
CA HIS A 88 -8.10 5.61 2.92
C HIS A 88 -8.09 5.53 4.45
N GLY A 89 -7.13 6.18 5.10
CA GLY A 89 -6.81 6.05 6.52
C GLY A 89 -7.96 6.45 7.45
N SER A 90 -8.78 7.42 7.05
CA SER A 90 -9.93 7.85 7.85
C SER A 90 -11.25 7.08 7.57
N ARG A 91 -11.34 6.27 6.52
CA ARG A 91 -12.64 5.78 6.01
C ARG A 91 -12.80 4.26 6.00
N ASN A 92 -11.70 3.49 5.98
CA ASN A 92 -11.76 2.07 5.61
C ASN A 92 -11.06 1.09 6.58
N LEU A 93 -10.62 1.51 7.76
CA LEU A 93 -9.92 0.59 8.68
C LEU A 93 -10.77 -0.60 9.14
N SER A 94 -12.10 -0.44 9.24
CA SER A 94 -12.99 -1.43 9.84
C SER A 94 -13.64 -2.41 8.85
N GLN A 95 -13.53 -2.21 7.54
CA GLN A 95 -14.28 -3.00 6.54
C GLN A 95 -13.41 -3.73 5.51
N ASN A 96 -12.09 -3.54 5.49
CA ASN A 96 -11.22 -4.02 4.40
C ASN A 96 -9.82 -4.46 4.85
N ILE A 97 -9.67 -4.94 6.09
CA ILE A 97 -8.40 -5.61 6.46
C ILE A 97 -8.29 -6.84 5.56
N PRO A 98 -7.15 -7.09 4.88
CA PRO A 98 -6.96 -8.34 4.16
C PRO A 98 -7.13 -9.49 5.15
N GLU A 99 -8.25 -10.21 5.04
CA GLU A 99 -8.43 -11.47 5.72
C GLU A 99 -7.26 -12.36 5.31
N GLN A 100 -6.61 -12.99 6.29
CA GLN A 100 -5.51 -13.90 6.02
C GLN A 100 -6.02 -14.91 4.99
N GLY A 101 -5.52 -14.82 3.75
CA GLY A 101 -5.83 -15.81 2.73
C GLY A 101 -5.51 -17.17 3.34
N SER A 102 -6.55 -17.98 3.48
CA SER A 102 -6.48 -19.31 4.04
C SER A 102 -5.36 -20.10 3.36
N GLN A 103 -4.51 -20.66 4.22
CA GLN A 103 -3.61 -21.79 4.07
C GLN A 103 -3.68 -22.59 2.76
#